data_AF-A0A3D5CJ61-F1
#
_entry.id   AF-A0A3D5CJ61-F1
#
_cell.length_a   1.000
_cell.length_b   1.000
_cell.length_c   1.000
_cell.angle_alpha   90.00
_cell.angle_beta   90.00
_cell.angle_gamma   90.00
#
_symmetry.space_group_name_H-M   'P 1'
#
loop_
_entity.id
_entity.type
_entity.pdbx_description
1 polymer ?
#
loop_
_entity_poly.entity_id
_entity_poly.type
_entity_poly.pdbx_seq_one_letter_code
_entity_poly.pdbx_strand_id
1 'polypeptide(L)' 'MTDLIDTTEMYLRTILELEEENITPLRARISERLGHSGPTVSQTVGRMERDGLVVVTEDRSL' A
#
# COMPACT_ATOMS: atom_id res chain seq x y z
N MET A 1 -23.03 1.84 -9.94
CA MET A 1 -22.20 1.13 -8.94
C MET A 1 -20.80 1.14 -9.49
N THR A 2 -20.07 2.23 -9.29
CA THR A 2 -18.62 2.27 -9.57
C THR A 2 -18.00 1.15 -8.76
N ASP A 3 -17.31 0.24 -9.46
CA ASP A 3 -16.70 -0.97 -8.91
C ASP A 3 -16.06 -0.67 -7.56
N LEU A 4 -16.59 -1.32 -6.52
CA LEU A 4 -16.12 -1.15 -5.16
C LEU A 4 -14.76 -1.83 -5.07
N ILE A 5 -13.70 -1.19 -5.56
CA ILE A 5 -12.34 -1.66 -5.34
C ILE A 5 -12.13 -1.63 -3.82
N ASP A 6 -11.95 -2.80 -3.22
CA ASP A 6 -11.63 -2.93 -1.80
C ASP A 6 -10.36 -2.11 -1.52
N THR A 7 -10.31 -1.38 -0.41
CA THR A 7 -9.13 -0.61 -0.02
C THR A 7 -7.88 -1.49 0.03
N THR A 8 -8.02 -2.76 0.43
CA THR A 8 -6.95 -3.76 0.42
C THR A 8 -6.45 -4.03 -0.99
N GLU A 9 -7.36 -4.30 -1.94
CA GLU A 9 -7.00 -4.55 -3.34
C GLU A 9 -6.37 -3.32 -3.99
N MET A 10 -6.88 -2.13 -3.68
CA MET A 10 -6.31 -0.86 -4.13
C MET A 10 -4.86 -0.72 -3.67
N TYR A 11 -4.57 -1.01 -2.40
CA TYR A 11 -3.22 -0.92 -1.84
C TYR A 11 -2.29 -1.95 -2.44
N LEU A 12 -2.72 -3.21 -2.55
CA LEU A 12 -1.93 -4.28 -3.18
C LEU A 12 -1.62 -3.96 -4.64
N ARG A 13 -2.59 -3.44 -5.39
CA ARG A 13 -2.38 -3.03 -6.78
C ARG A 13 -1.37 -1.89 -6.87
N THR A 14 -1.48 -0.88 -6.02
CA THR A 14 -0.51 0.23 -6.01
C THR A 14 0.90 -0.24 -5.66
N ILE A 15 1.05 -1.22 -4.76
CA ILE A 15 2.37 -1.82 -4.47
C ILE A 15 2.92 -2.51 -5.71
N LEU A 16 2.11 -3.35 -6.36
CA LEU A 16 2.51 -4.05 -7.59
C LEU A 16 2.89 -3.08 -8.71
N GLU A 17 2.10 -2.02 -8.93
CA GLU A 17 2.41 -0.98 -9.93
C GLU A 17 3.75 -0.29 -9.65
N LEU A 18 4.07 -0.02 -8.38
CA LEU A 18 5.37 0.55 -8.00
C LEU A 18 6.52 -0.42 -8.34
N GLU A 19 6.37 -1.71 -8.06
CA GLU A 19 7.37 -2.73 -8.40
C GLU A 19 7.56 -2.86 -9.93
N GLU A 20 6.47 -2.90 -10.69
CA GLU A 20 6.49 -2.97 -12.16
C GLU A 20 7.19 -1.75 -12.78
N GLU A 21 7.04 -0.58 -12.17
CA GLU A 21 7.73 0.66 -12.54
C GLU A 21 9.19 0.72 -12.04
N ASN A 22 9.69 -0.32 -11.36
CA ASN A 22 11.01 -0.36 -10.72
C ASN A 22 11.19 0.73 -9.65
N ILE A 23 10.13 1.08 -8.94
CA ILE A 23 10.12 2.04 -7.85
C ILE A 23 9.96 1.27 -6.53
N THR A 24 10.86 1.49 -5.57
CA THR A 24 10.74 0.86 -4.24
C THR A 24 9.38 1.16 -3.60
N PRO A 25 8.57 0.15 -3.24
CA PRO A 25 7.31 0.40 -2.57
C PRO A 25 7.54 1.02 -1.18
N LEU A 26 6.96 2.20 -0.94
CA LEU A 26 7.00 2.87 0.35
C LEU A 26 5.61 3.41 0.69
N ARG A 27 5.26 3.46 1.98
CA ARG A 27 4.01 4.06 2.46
C ARG A 27 3.79 5.50 1.99
N ALA A 28 4.86 6.28 1.85
CA ALA A 28 4.79 7.64 1.31
C ALA A 28 4.28 7.65 -0.15
N ARG A 29 4.74 6.71 -0.98
CA ARG A 29 4.32 6.61 -2.38
C ARG A 29 2.87 6.16 -2.52
N ILE A 30 2.42 5.26 -1.64
CA ILE A 30 1.01 4.85 -1.56
C ILE A 30 0.14 6.05 -1.15
N SER A 31 0.59 6.85 -0.17
CA SER A 31 -0.09 8.08 0.25
C SER A 31 -0.25 9.07 -0.90
N GLU A 32 0.81 9.28 -1.67
CA GLU A 32 0.81 10.16 -2.84
C GLU A 32 -0.11 9.67 -3.96
N ARG A 33 -0.05 8.37 -4.33
CA ARG A 33 -0.85 7.80 -5.41
C ARG A 33 -2.34 7.72 -5.09
N LEU A 34 -2.68 7.34 -3.86
CA LEU A 34 -4.07 7.14 -3.45
C LEU A 34 -4.71 8.38 -2.82
N GLY A 35 -3.93 9.43 -2.53
CA GLY A 35 -4.42 10.63 -1.84
C GLY A 35 -4.85 10.38 -0.39
N HIS A 36 -4.46 9.24 0.19
CA HIS A 36 -4.74 8.91 1.59
C HIS A 36 -3.69 9.53 2.49
N SER A 37 -4.07 9.94 3.70
CA SER A 37 -3.10 10.50 4.65
C SER A 37 -2.05 9.46 5.08
N GLY A 38 -0.83 9.91 5.39
CA GLY A 38 0.25 9.04 5.88
C GLY A 38 -0.14 8.17 7.10
N PRO A 39 -0.85 8.70 8.12
CA PRO A 39 -1.40 7.90 9.21
C PRO A 39 -2.39 6.83 8.74
N THR A 40 -3.32 7.17 7.84
CA THR A 40 -4.29 6.21 7.27
C THR A 40 -3.59 5.09 6.52
N VAL A 41 -2.59 5.42 5.69
CA VAL A 41 -1.80 4.43 4.96
C VAL A 41 -1.06 3.51 5.93
N SER A 42 -0.40 4.08 6.95
CA SER A 42 0.36 3.30 7.93
C SER A 42 -0.53 2.35 8.72
N GLN A 43 -1.72 2.80 9.13
CA GLN A 43 -2.68 1.94 9.82
C GLN A 43 -3.17 0.80 8.92
N THR A 44 -3.45 1.11 7.64
CA THR A 44 -3.96 0.13 6.66
C THR A 44 -2.90 -0.91 6.34
N VAL A 45 -1.67 -0.49 6.04
CA VAL A 45 -0.52 -1.37 5.80
C VAL A 45 -0.24 -2.24 7.02
N GLY A 46 -0.27 -1.69 8.24
CA GLY A 46 -0.09 -2.48 9.46
C GLY A 46 -1.21 -3.50 9.70
N ARG A 47 -2.43 -3.27 9.19
CA ARG A 47 -3.48 -4.30 9.17
C ARG A 47 -3.18 -5.37 8.13
N MET A 48 -2.84 -4.98 6.90
CA MET A 48 -2.48 -5.91 5.83
C MET A 48 -1.29 -6.80 6.20
N GLU A 49 -0.29 -6.27 6.91
CA GLU A 49 0.84 -7.02 7.43
C GLU A 49 0.41 -8.06 8.48
N ARG A 50 -0.44 -7.67 9.44
CA ARG A 50 -1.01 -8.62 10.41
C ARG A 50 -1.84 -9.72 9.75
N ASP A 51 -2.52 -9.37 8.66
CA ASP A 51 -3.33 -10.29 7.87
C ASP A 51 -2.48 -11.14 6.89
N GLY A 52 -1.16 -10.93 6.84
CA GLY A 52 -0.21 -11.72 6.04
C GLY A 52 -0.21 -11.38 4.55
N LEU A 53 -0.69 -10.20 4.17
CA LEU A 53 -0.80 -9.76 2.77
C LEU A 53 0.43 -9.00 2.26
N VAL A 54 1.18 -8.36 3.16
CA VAL A 54 2.42 -7.61 2.87
C VAL A 54 3.41 -7.81 4.01
N VAL A 55 4.68 -7.50 3.78
CA VAL A 55 5.73 -7.50 4.81
C VAL A 55 6.36 -6.12 4.83
N VAL A 56 6.46 -5.49 6.01
CA VAL A 56 7.24 -4.27 6.17
C VAL A 56 8.64 -4.66 6.64
N THR A 57 9.63 -4.42 5.80
CA THR A 57 11.04 -4.66 6.14
C THR A 57 11.59 -3.61 7.14
N GLU A 58 12.77 -3.87 7.69
CA GLU A 58 13.44 -2.95 8.61
C GLU A 58 13.76 -1.58 7.99
N ASP A 59 14.03 -1.54 6.67
CA ASP A 59 14.26 -0.32 5.91
C ASP A 59 12.96 0.38 5.45
N ARG A 60 11.81 -0.15 5.89
CA ARG A 60 10.44 0.36 5.65
C ARG A 60 9.93 0.19 4.22
N SER A 61 10.59 -0.62 3.39
CA SER A 61 10.04 -1.07 2.12
C SER A 61 8.90 -2.09 2.31
N LEU A 62 8.10 -2.27 1.26
CA LEU A 62 6.99 -3.22 1.15
C LEU A 62 7.27 -4.21 0.03
#